data_AF-A0A7K8R556-F1
#
_entry.id   AF-A0A7K8R556-F1
#
_cell.length_a   1.000
_cell.length_b   1.000
_cell.length_c   1.000
_cell.angle_alpha   90.00
_cell.angle_beta   90.00
_cell.angle_gamma   90.00
#
_symmetry.space_group_name_H-M   'P 1'
#
loop_
_entity.id
_entity.type
_entity.pdbx_description
1 polymer ?
#
loop_
_entity_poly.entity_id
_entity_poly.type
_entity_poly.pdbx_seq_one_letter_code
_entity_poly.pdbx_strand_id
1 'polypeptide(L)'
;MASSVRAGPRLRRAVRDGELAALPAGLRGEMEAALATEGALVPFSLLRRLHAALREAGSPLYLHELLEGCEIHLPEVPVPPRNPELVARLERIKAKLAHEEYQRMTRNITGQ
;
A
#
# COMPACT_ATOMS: atom_id res chain seq x y z
N MET A 1 11.41 1.39 -1.85
CA MET A 1 10.89 0.82 -3.12
C MET A 1 9.83 -0.20 -2.79
N ALA A 2 8.76 -0.33 -3.58
CA ALA A 2 7.77 -1.38 -3.38
C ALA A 2 8.42 -2.77 -3.53
N SER A 3 8.06 -3.71 -2.66
CA SER A 3 8.61 -5.07 -2.62
C SER A 3 7.57 -6.16 -2.85
N SER A 4 6.29 -5.78 -2.88
CA SER A 4 5.15 -6.70 -2.98
C SER A 4 3.98 -6.07 -3.72
N VAL A 5 3.06 -6.92 -4.17
CA VAL A 5 1.76 -6.53 -4.73
C VAL A 5 0.64 -7.13 -3.90
N ARG A 6 -0.48 -6.42 -3.80
CA ARG A 6 -1.75 -6.98 -3.36
C ARG A 6 -2.29 -7.86 -4.48
N ALA A 7 -2.56 -9.12 -4.15
CA ALA A 7 -3.03 -10.10 -5.13
C ALA A 7 -4.44 -9.81 -5.63
N GLY A 8 -4.55 -9.58 -6.94
CA GLY A 8 -5.79 -9.39 -7.67
C GLY A 8 -6.62 -10.66 -7.84
N PRO A 9 -7.86 -10.52 -8.32
CA PRO A 9 -8.78 -11.65 -8.51
C PRO A 9 -8.30 -12.64 -9.56
N ARG A 10 -7.62 -12.18 -10.63
CA ARG A 10 -7.14 -13.06 -11.71
C ARG A 10 -6.05 -14.02 -11.23
N LEU A 11 -5.07 -13.52 -10.47
CA LEU A 11 -3.99 -14.33 -9.88
C LEU A 11 -4.53 -15.42 -8.95
N ARG A 12 -5.54 -15.08 -8.14
CA ARG A 12 -6.21 -16.04 -7.23
C ARG A 12 -6.92 -17.14 -7.99
N ARG A 13 -7.65 -16.79 -9.06
CA ARG A 13 -8.34 -17.76 -9.92
C ARG A 13 -7.35 -18.69 -10.59
N ALA A 14 -6.25 -18.18 -11.15
CA ALA A 14 -5.24 -19.02 -11.80
C ALA A 14 -4.68 -20.12 -10.89
N VAL A 15 -4.52 -19.81 -9.60
CA VAL A 15 -4.03 -20.76 -8.59
C VAL A 15 -5.13 -21.75 -8.20
N ARG A 16 -6.37 -21.27 -8.00
CA ARG A 16 -7.53 -22.11 -7.65
C ARG A 16 -7.95 -23.06 -8.76
N ASP A 17 -7.96 -22.57 -10.00
CA ASP A 17 -8.44 -23.27 -11.19
C ASP A 17 -7.37 -24.24 -11.73
N GLY A 18 -6.18 -24.29 -11.10
CA GLY A 18 -5.12 -25.23 -11.45
C GLY A 18 -4.39 -24.88 -12.75
N GLU A 19 -4.51 -23.65 -13.24
CA GLU A 19 -3.78 -23.18 -14.44
C GLU A 19 -2.25 -23.24 -14.23
N LEU A 20 -1.81 -23.25 -12.97
CA LEU A 20 -0.43 -23.40 -12.54
C LEU A 20 -0.01 -24.85 -12.27
N ALA A 21 -0.80 -25.85 -12.69
CA ALA A 21 -0.51 -27.26 -12.44
C ALA A 21 0.83 -27.74 -13.06
N ALA A 22 1.25 -27.12 -14.16
CA ALA A 22 2.53 -27.41 -14.81
C ALA A 22 3.75 -26.98 -13.99
N LEU A 23 3.57 -26.19 -12.92
CA LEU A 23 4.64 -25.70 -12.08
C LEU A 23 5.08 -26.73 -11.02
N PRO A 24 6.34 -26.63 -10.55
CA PRO A 24 6.83 -27.43 -9.43
C PRO A 24 5.91 -27.32 -8.21
N ALA A 25 5.63 -28.46 -7.57
CA ALA A 25 4.70 -28.54 -6.44
C ALA A 25 5.07 -27.60 -5.29
N GLY A 26 6.38 -27.40 -5.03
CA GLY A 26 6.86 -26.45 -4.02
C GLY A 26 6.45 -25.00 -4.30
N LEU A 27 6.64 -24.53 -5.54
CA LEU A 27 6.28 -23.16 -5.93
C LEU A 27 4.76 -22.93 -5.91
N ARG A 28 3.99 -23.95 -6.27
CA ARG A 28 2.52 -23.93 -6.19
C ARG A 28 2.03 -23.84 -4.75
N GLY A 29 2.61 -24.62 -3.85
CA GLY A 29 2.32 -24.52 -2.42
C GLY A 29 2.67 -23.15 -1.84
N GLU A 30 3.78 -22.55 -2.27
CA GLU A 30 4.14 -21.17 -1.90
C GLU A 30 3.10 -20.15 -2.41
N MET A 31 2.57 -20.32 -3.63
CA MET A 31 1.48 -19.50 -4.18
C MET A 31 0.19 -19.64 -3.40
N GLU A 32 -0.25 -20.86 -3.15
CA GLU A 32 -1.47 -21.14 -2.39
C GLU A 32 -1.39 -20.55 -0.98
N ALA A 33 -0.24 -20.71 -0.30
CA ALA A 33 0.00 -20.13 1.01
C ALA A 33 0.00 -18.59 0.97
N ALA A 34 0.65 -17.99 -0.02
CA ALA A 34 0.70 -16.53 -0.17
C ALA A 34 -0.66 -15.91 -0.52
N LEU A 35 -1.62 -16.71 -1.04
CA LEU A 35 -2.93 -16.25 -1.50
C LEU A 35 -4.10 -16.71 -0.63
N ALA A 36 -3.81 -17.35 0.51
CA ALA A 36 -4.82 -17.91 1.41
C ALA A 36 -5.83 -16.88 1.93
N THR A 37 -5.41 -15.63 2.10
CA THR A 37 -6.25 -14.54 2.63
C THR A 37 -6.64 -13.53 1.56
N GLU A 38 -7.82 -12.93 1.65
CA GLU A 38 -8.23 -11.80 0.82
C GLU A 38 -7.32 -10.57 1.02
N GLY A 39 -6.88 -9.97 -0.08
CA GLY A 39 -5.91 -8.87 -0.08
C GLY A 39 -4.48 -9.23 0.30
N ALA A 40 -4.10 -10.51 0.32
CA ALA A 40 -2.75 -10.94 0.65
C ALA A 40 -1.66 -10.30 -0.24
N LEU A 41 -0.50 -10.07 0.37
CA LEU A 41 0.66 -9.46 -0.27
C LEU A 41 1.57 -10.55 -0.84
N VAL A 42 1.82 -10.47 -2.15
CA VAL A 42 2.71 -11.37 -2.87
C VAL A 42 4.02 -10.64 -3.15
N PRO A 43 5.17 -11.14 -2.63
CA PRO A 43 6.47 -10.54 -2.90
C PRO A 43 6.84 -10.59 -4.39
N PHE A 44 7.52 -9.56 -4.90
CA PHE A 44 8.02 -9.56 -6.29
C PHE A 44 9.03 -10.69 -6.56
N SER A 45 9.81 -11.11 -5.56
CA SER A 45 10.73 -12.24 -5.67
C SER A 45 10.00 -13.53 -6.04
N LEU A 46 8.81 -13.71 -5.47
CA LEU A 46 7.97 -14.88 -5.69
C LEU A 46 7.29 -14.81 -7.08
N LEU A 47 6.82 -13.64 -7.51
CA LEU A 47 6.33 -13.43 -8.88
C LEU A 47 7.40 -13.61 -9.97
N ARG A 48 8.66 -13.24 -9.69
CA ARG A 48 9.78 -13.49 -10.61
C ARG A 48 10.06 -14.98 -10.78
N ARG A 49 10.03 -15.75 -9.69
CA ARG A 49 10.15 -17.22 -9.74
C ARG A 49 8.99 -17.85 -10.51
N LEU A 50 7.76 -17.37 -10.27
CA LEU A 50 6.58 -17.78 -11.03
C LEU A 50 6.78 -17.56 -12.53
N HIS A 51 7.19 -16.36 -12.93
CA HIS A 51 7.42 -16.03 -14.33
C HIS A 51 8.52 -16.88 -14.98
N ALA A 52 9.64 -17.12 -14.27
CA ALA A 52 10.71 -18.00 -14.76
C ALA A 52 10.19 -19.43 -14.99
N ALA A 53 9.48 -19.98 -14.01
CA ALA A 53 8.95 -21.34 -14.09
C ALA A 53 7.87 -21.49 -15.18
N LEU A 54 7.03 -20.47 -15.40
CA LEU A 54 6.06 -20.45 -16.52
C LEU A 54 6.76 -20.47 -17.88
N ARG A 55 7.86 -19.72 -18.00
CA ARG A 55 8.66 -19.66 -19.24
C ARG A 55 9.37 -20.97 -19.52
N GLU A 56 9.95 -21.60 -18.49
CA GLU A 56 10.58 -22.92 -18.59
C GLU A 56 9.57 -24.02 -18.94
N ALA A 57 8.36 -23.95 -18.39
CA ALA A 57 7.28 -24.88 -18.69
C ALA A 57 6.63 -24.65 -20.07
N GLY A 58 7.03 -23.61 -20.81
CA GLY A 58 6.44 -23.26 -22.12
C GLY A 58 4.96 -22.89 -22.02
N SER A 59 4.52 -22.35 -20.88
CA SER A 59 3.12 -22.02 -20.66
C SER A 59 2.65 -20.89 -21.59
N PRO A 60 1.42 -20.94 -22.13
CA PRO A 60 0.85 -19.85 -22.91
C PRO A 60 0.45 -18.64 -22.06
N LEU A 61 0.49 -18.74 -20.73
CA LEU A 61 0.06 -17.68 -19.82
C LEU A 61 1.06 -16.54 -19.77
N TYR A 62 0.61 -15.32 -20.01
CA TYR A 62 1.45 -14.14 -19.85
C TYR A 62 1.37 -13.57 -18.44
N LEU A 63 2.52 -13.10 -17.93
CA LEU A 63 2.60 -12.54 -16.57
C LEU A 63 1.67 -11.33 -16.38
N HIS A 64 1.55 -10.47 -17.40
CA HIS A 64 0.72 -9.27 -17.29
C HIS A 64 -0.78 -9.61 -17.17
N GLU A 65 -1.24 -10.68 -17.80
CA GLU A 65 -2.61 -11.19 -17.66
C GLU A 65 -2.84 -11.69 -16.23
N LEU A 66 -1.89 -12.45 -15.67
CA LEU A 66 -1.98 -12.93 -14.29
C LEU A 66 -1.98 -11.79 -13.26
N LEU A 67 -1.28 -10.70 -13.56
CA LEU A 67 -1.19 -9.52 -12.70
C LEU A 67 -2.35 -8.53 -12.90
N GLU A 68 -3.33 -8.84 -13.75
CA GLU A 68 -4.50 -8.00 -13.93
C GLU A 68 -5.29 -7.86 -12.63
N GLY A 69 -5.55 -6.61 -12.23
CA GLY A 69 -6.20 -6.28 -10.97
C GLY A 69 -5.33 -6.44 -9.72
N CYS A 70 -4.02 -6.68 -9.86
CA CYS A 70 -3.07 -6.55 -8.76
C CYS A 70 -2.71 -5.08 -8.52
N GLU A 71 -2.51 -4.71 -7.26
CA GLU A 71 -2.09 -3.35 -6.88
C GLU A 71 -0.69 -3.37 -6.26
N ILE A 72 0.14 -2.39 -6.58
CA ILE A 72 1.48 -2.30 -5.98
C ILE A 72 1.33 -1.86 -4.52
N HIS A 73 1.87 -2.65 -3.59
CA HIS A 73 1.89 -2.27 -2.18
C HIS A 73 3.09 -1.35 -1.91
N LEU A 74 2.80 -0.08 -1.63
CA LEU A 74 3.79 0.89 -1.18
C LEU A 74 3.86 0.86 0.34
N PRO A 75 5.03 0.59 0.95
CA PRO A 75 5.17 0.69 2.39
C PRO A 75 4.99 2.14 2.84
N GLU A 76 4.23 2.35 3.91
CA GLU A 76 4.09 3.68 4.50
C GLU A 76 5.43 4.13 5.09
N VAL A 77 5.84 5.35 4.74
CA VAL A 77 7.02 5.97 5.36
C VAL A 77 6.59 6.48 6.73
N PRO A 78 7.26 6.06 7.83
CA PRO A 78 6.92 6.55 9.15
C PRO A 78 7.13 8.06 9.20
N VAL A 79 6.08 8.81 9.51
CA VAL A 79 6.16 10.26 9.70
C VAL A 79 6.92 10.52 11.01
N PRO A 80 8.02 11.28 11.00
CA PRO A 80 8.74 11.58 12.22
C PRO A 80 7.84 12.36 13.20
N PRO A 81 7.97 12.13 14.52
CA PRO A 81 7.20 12.88 15.51
C PRO A 81 7.54 14.38 15.43
N ARG A 82 6.52 15.22 15.60
CA ARG A 82 6.69 16.69 15.59
C ARG A 82 7.52 17.12 16.80
N ASN A 83 8.43 18.08 16.63
CA ASN A 83 9.22 18.63 17.72
C ASN A 83 8.29 19.35 18.74
N PRO A 84 8.30 18.97 20.03
CA PRO A 84 7.40 19.52 21.04
C PRO A 84 7.57 21.02 21.26
N GLU A 85 8.79 21.55 21.14
CA GLU A 85 9.06 22.98 21.28
C GLU A 85 8.40 23.79 20.15
N LEU A 86 8.48 23.28 18.92
CA LEU A 86 7.87 23.92 17.76
C LEU A 86 6.34 23.86 17.83
N VAL A 87 5.78 22.76 18.35
CA VAL A 87 4.33 22.63 18.59
C VAL A 87 3.87 23.67 19.62
N ALA A 88 4.56 23.77 20.77
CA ALA A 88 4.24 24.76 21.79
C ALA A 88 4.35 26.20 21.26
N ARG A 89 5.37 26.48 20.44
CA ARG A 89 5.53 27.81 19.81
C ARG A 89 4.39 28.13 18.85
N LEU A 90 3.96 27.16 18.04
CA LEU A 90 2.83 27.31 17.12
C LEU A 90 1.52 27.58 17.87
N GLU A 91 1.26 26.88 18.97
CA GLU A 91 0.07 27.10 19.79
C GLU A 91 0.03 28.51 20.37
N ARG A 92 1.16 29.02 20.89
CA ARG A 92 1.27 30.41 21.36
C ARG A 92 0.97 31.42 20.26
N ILE A 93 1.53 31.21 19.06
CA ILE A 93 1.30 32.12 17.92
C ILE A 93 -0.18 32.09 17.51
N LYS A 94 -0.80 30.91 17.43
CA LYS A 94 -2.24 30.78 17.12
C LYS A 94 -3.12 31.51 18.13
N ALA A 95 -2.85 31.33 19.43
CA ALA A 95 -3.58 32.02 20.49
C ALA A 95 -3.45 33.55 20.39
N LYS A 96 -2.24 34.05 20.10
CA LYS A 96 -1.98 35.47 19.91
C LYS A 96 -2.76 36.04 18.72
N LEU A 97 -2.70 35.37 17.56
CA LEU A 97 -3.41 35.80 16.36
C LEU A 97 -4.92 35.80 16.56
N ALA A 98 -5.47 34.77 17.20
CA ALA A 98 -6.90 34.70 17.51
C ALA A 98 -7.34 35.83 18.44
N HIS A 99 -6.50 36.21 19.42
CA HIS A 99 -6.79 37.33 20.31
C HIS A 99 -6.74 38.68 19.57
N GLU A 100 -5.72 38.89 18.74
CA GLU A 100 -5.61 40.11 17.91
C GLU A 100 -6.79 40.24 16.94
N GLU A 101 -7.20 39.13 16.33
CA GLU A 101 -8.36 39.08 15.43
C GLU A 101 -9.67 39.36 16.18
N TYR A 102 -9.86 38.76 17.36
CA TYR A 102 -10.98 39.07 18.24
C TYR A 102 -11.03 40.56 18.60
N GLN A 103 -9.91 41.13 19.05
CA GLN A 103 -9.83 42.56 19.39
C GLN A 103 -10.14 43.46 18.19
N ARG A 104 -9.69 43.10 16.99
CA ARG A 104 -10.02 43.82 15.76
C ARG A 104 -11.52 43.79 15.49
N MET A 105 -12.17 42.64 15.63
CA MET A 105 -13.63 42.48 15.44
C MET A 105 -14.42 43.29 16.48
N THR A 106 -13.99 43.31 17.73
CA THR A 106 -14.71 43.99 18.82
C THR A 106 -14.34 45.46 19.00
N ARG A 107 -13.40 45.99 18.22
CA ARG A 107 -12.83 47.34 18.38
C ARG A 107 -13.86 48.47 18.38
N ASN A 108 -14.96 48.30 17.64
CA ASN A 108 -16.02 49.31 17.50
C ASN A 108 -17.27 49.00 18.33
N ILE A 109 -17.27 47.89 19.06
CA ILE A 109 -18.42 47.44 19.87
C ILE A 109 -18.32 48.01 21.29
N THR A 110 -17.11 48.30 21.77
CA THR A 110 -16.87 49.00 23.05
C THR A 110 -17.09 50.51 22.88
N GLY A 111 -18.33 50.91 22.62
CA GLY A 111 -18.78 52.29 22.83
C GLY A 111 -19.22 52.46 24.29
N GLN A 112 -18.33 52.99 25.13
CA GLN A 112 -18.65 53.73 26.36
C GLN A 112 -17.69 54.91 26.49
#